data_AF-A0A840Y8Y4-F1
#
_entry.id   AF-A0A840Y8Y4-F1
#
_cell.length_a   1.000
_cell.length_b   1.000
_cell.length_c   1.000
_cell.angle_alpha   90.00
_cell.angle_beta   90.00
_cell.angle_gamma   90.00
#
_symmetry.space_group_name_H-M   'P 1'
#
loop_
_entity.id
_entity.type
_entity.pdbx_description
1 polymer ?
#
loop_
_entity_poly.entity_id
_entity_poly.type
_entity_poly.pdbx_seq_one_letter_code
_entity_poly.pdbx_strand_id
1 'polypeptide(L)'
;MTEADVAEQQGLERQFAAWVAEQPAERGYNYMDNCGCALAAFLRETGVDADPHVGGFGWGDKDNADLNPFTGEHLVYALSRLPHTFGALSERLSVPQVRA
;
A
#
# COMPACT_ATOMS: atom_id res chain seq x y z
N MET A 1 -19.77 -2.14 2.59
CA MET A 1 -18.73 -3.03 2.09
C MET A 1 -19.31 -4.42 1.96
N THR A 2 -19.31 -4.96 0.75
CA THR A 2 -19.83 -6.28 0.40
C THR A 2 -18.73 -7.34 0.56
N GLU A 3 -19.09 -8.62 0.51
CA GLU A 3 -18.10 -9.72 0.47
C GLU A 3 -17.20 -9.63 -0.78
N ALA A 4 -17.72 -9.11 -1.89
CA ALA A 4 -16.95 -8.89 -3.10
C ALA A 4 -15.88 -7.79 -2.89
N ASP A 5 -16.25 -6.68 -2.24
CA ASP A 5 -15.32 -5.59 -1.92
C ASP A 5 -14.17 -6.11 -1.03
N VAL A 6 -14.47 -6.97 -0.05
CA VAL A 6 -13.46 -7.58 0.83
C VAL A 6 -12.52 -8.51 0.06
N ALA A 7 -13.06 -9.34 -0.84
CA ALA A 7 -12.26 -10.27 -1.63
C ALA A 7 -11.34 -9.55 -2.62
N GLU A 8 -11.83 -8.49 -3.25
CA GLU A 8 -11.07 -7.60 -4.12
C GLU A 8 -9.92 -6.94 -3.36
N GLN A 9 -10.20 -6.38 -2.18
CA GLN A 9 -9.19 -5.77 -1.32
C GLN A 9 -8.07 -6.76 -0.95
N GLN A 10 -8.42 -7.95 -0.47
CA GLN A 10 -7.44 -8.99 -0.14
C GLN A 10 -6.63 -9.45 -1.36
N GLY A 11 -7.24 -9.40 -2.55
CA GLY A 11 -6.55 -9.67 -3.81
C GLY A 11 -5.47 -8.65 -4.10
N LEU A 12 -5.80 -7.36 -3.99
CA LEU A 12 -4.86 -6.27 -4.19
C LEU A 12 -3.75 -6.24 -3.12
N GLU A 13 -4.08 -6.54 -1.85
CA GLU A 13 -3.09 -6.65 -0.77
C GLU A 13 -2.02 -7.72 -1.06
N ARG A 14 -2.45 -8.89 -1.57
CA ARG A 14 -1.52 -9.95 -2.00
C ARG A 14 -0.66 -9.53 -3.18
N GLN A 15 -1.25 -8.84 -4.16
CA GLN A 15 -0.51 -8.32 -5.33
C GLN A 15 0.52 -7.27 -4.91
N PHE A 16 0.16 -6.36 -4.00
CA PHE A 16 1.09 -5.37 -3.47
C PHE A 16 2.26 -6.02 -2.73
N ALA A 17 1.99 -7.00 -1.86
CA ALA A 17 3.05 -7.72 -1.16
C ALA A 17 4.00 -8.46 -2.12
N ALA A 18 3.47 -9.09 -3.17
CA ALA A 18 4.28 -9.72 -4.20
C ALA A 18 5.14 -8.70 -4.96
N TRP A 19 4.54 -7.58 -5.39
CA TRP A 19 5.26 -6.50 -6.08
C TRP A 19 6.37 -5.90 -5.21
N VAL A 20 6.14 -5.68 -3.91
CA VAL A 20 7.15 -5.22 -2.96
C VAL A 20 8.34 -6.19 -2.89
N ALA A 21 8.08 -7.50 -2.91
CA ALA A 21 9.12 -8.53 -2.86
C ALA A 21 10.01 -8.57 -4.12
N GLU A 22 9.53 -8.04 -5.24
CA GLU A 22 10.29 -7.95 -6.50
C GLU A 22 11.18 -6.70 -6.58
N GLN A 23 10.97 -5.71 -5.71
CA GLN A 23 11.75 -4.48 -5.70
C GLN A 23 13.15 -4.67 -5.09
N PRO A 24 14.17 -3.90 -5.51
CA PRO A 24 15.48 -3.94 -4.86
C PRO A 24 15.37 -3.59 -3.37
N ALA A 25 15.84 -4.50 -2.50
CA ALA A 25 15.65 -4.39 -1.05
C ALA A 25 16.17 -3.07 -0.44
N GLU A 26 17.28 -2.54 -0.97
CA GLU A 26 17.93 -1.30 -0.51
C GLU A 26 17.28 -0.02 -1.07
N ARG A 27 16.36 -0.13 -2.04
CA ARG A 27 15.69 1.04 -2.63
C ARG A 27 14.81 1.72 -1.58
N GLY A 28 15.04 3.00 -1.37
CA GLY A 28 14.22 3.83 -0.47
C GLY A 28 12.92 4.29 -1.12
N TYR A 29 11.91 4.56 -0.29
CA TYR A 29 10.67 5.25 -0.66
C TYR A 29 10.28 6.29 0.40
N ASN A 30 9.35 7.20 0.10
CA ASN A 30 8.84 8.15 1.07
C ASN A 30 7.33 7.94 1.28
N TYR A 31 6.93 7.50 2.48
CA TYR A 31 5.52 7.27 2.79
C TYR A 31 4.66 8.54 2.71
N MET A 32 5.21 9.71 3.09
CA MET A 32 4.46 10.97 3.18
C MET A 32 4.37 11.73 1.83
N ASP A 33 4.97 11.20 0.77
CA ASP A 33 4.94 11.81 -0.55
C ASP A 33 3.94 11.06 -1.44
N ASN A 34 2.87 11.75 -1.85
CA ASN A 34 1.84 11.23 -2.75
C ASN A 34 2.43 10.57 -4.00
N CYS A 35 3.51 11.14 -4.54
CA CYS A 35 4.14 10.68 -5.75
C CYS A 35 5.29 9.69 -5.48
N GLY A 36 5.79 9.64 -4.24
CA GLY A 36 7.01 8.93 -3.84
C GLY A 36 6.81 7.72 -2.93
N CYS A 37 5.59 7.40 -2.53
CA CYS A 37 5.30 6.23 -1.69
C CYS A 37 5.21 4.94 -2.51
N ALA A 38 5.47 3.80 -1.86
CA ALA A 38 5.47 2.49 -2.50
C ALA A 38 4.10 2.09 -3.08
N LEU A 39 3.00 2.41 -2.38
CA LEU A 39 1.65 2.04 -2.84
C LEU A 39 1.22 2.87 -4.06
N ALA A 40 1.51 4.17 -4.08
CA ALA A 40 1.21 5.03 -5.22
C ALA A 40 2.01 4.63 -6.48
N ALA A 41 3.22 4.10 -6.32
CA ALA A 41 3.96 3.48 -7.43
C ALA A 41 3.26 2.21 -7.92
N PHE A 42 2.91 1.29 -7.02
CA PHE A 42 2.19 0.06 -7.36
C PHE A 42 0.89 0.31 -8.12
N LEU A 43 0.04 1.25 -7.66
CA LEU A 43 -1.25 1.53 -8.27
C LEU A 43 -1.12 2.08 -9.70
N ARG A 44 -0.11 2.93 -9.93
CA ARG A 44 0.22 3.42 -11.28
C ARG A 44 0.77 2.32 -12.17
N GLU A 45 1.67 1.49 -11.65
CA GLU A 45 2.30 0.40 -12.42
C GLU A 45 1.30 -0.70 -12.80
N THR A 46 0.30 -0.96 -11.95
CA THR A 46 -0.75 -1.96 -12.21
C THR A 46 -1.96 -1.40 -12.97
N GLY A 47 -2.01 -0.08 -13.19
CA GLY A 47 -3.12 0.59 -13.87
C GLY A 47 -4.41 0.65 -13.06
N VAL A 48 -4.34 0.38 -11.75
CA VAL A 48 -5.48 0.49 -10.83
C VAL A 48 -5.88 1.95 -10.65
N ASP A 49 -4.89 2.84 -10.55
CA ASP A 49 -5.11 4.30 -10.48
C ASP A 49 -3.98 5.04 -11.20
N ALA A 50 -4.34 5.93 -12.12
CA ALA A 50 -3.39 6.72 -12.89
C ALA A 50 -2.83 7.93 -12.10
N ASP A 51 -3.56 8.41 -11.09
CA ASP A 51 -3.19 9.57 -10.28
C ASP A 51 -3.49 9.36 -8.77
N PRO A 52 -2.85 8.34 -8.15
CA PRO A 52 -3.12 7.99 -6.75
C PRO A 52 -2.57 9.04 -5.78
N HIS A 53 -3.37 9.39 -4.77
CA HIS A 53 -3.01 10.33 -3.71
C HIS A 53 -2.99 9.67 -2.32
N VAL A 54 -2.08 10.14 -1.45
CA VAL A 54 -1.80 9.59 -0.11
C VAL A 54 -2.03 10.66 0.95
N GLY A 55 -3.25 10.71 1.50
CA GLY A 55 -3.55 11.55 2.65
C GLY A 55 -3.20 10.83 3.96
N GLY A 56 -2.86 11.57 5.02
CA GLY A 56 -2.36 11.01 6.30
C GLY A 56 -3.20 9.91 6.99
N PHE A 57 -4.42 9.63 6.53
CA PHE A 57 -5.25 8.52 7.02
C PHE A 57 -6.02 7.78 5.91
N GLY A 58 -5.75 8.03 4.62
CA GLY A 58 -6.57 7.50 3.53
C GLY A 58 -5.91 7.60 2.16
N TRP A 59 -6.46 6.85 1.22
CA TRP A 59 -6.01 6.72 -0.16
C TRP A 59 -7.19 7.03 -1.08
N GLY A 60 -6.94 7.59 -2.26
CA GLY A 60 -7.98 7.86 -3.26
C GLY A 60 -7.47 8.61 -4.47
N ASP A 61 -8.33 8.80 -5.47
CA ASP A 61 -8.05 9.68 -6.60
C ASP A 61 -8.06 11.16 -6.13
N LYS A 62 -7.40 12.06 -6.86
CA LYS A 62 -7.31 13.49 -6.50
C LYS A 62 -8.67 14.20 -6.33
N ASP A 63 -9.74 13.65 -6.87
CA ASP A 63 -11.10 14.17 -6.84
C ASP A 63 -12.00 13.44 -5.80
N ASN A 64 -11.54 12.29 -5.27
CA ASN A 64 -12.22 11.42 -4.29
C ASN A 64 -11.22 10.77 -3.32
N ALA A 65 -10.72 11.56 -2.37
CA ALA A 65 -9.87 11.07 -1.27
C ALA A 65 -10.56 10.06 -0.32
N ASP A 66 -11.87 9.85 -0.45
CA ASP A 66 -12.67 8.93 0.35
C ASP A 66 -12.75 7.50 -0.24
N LEU A 67 -12.30 7.30 -1.48
CA LEU A 67 -12.18 5.97 -2.07
C LEU A 67 -10.87 5.35 -1.62
N ASN A 68 -10.83 4.84 -0.40
CA ASN A 68 -9.71 4.07 0.09
C ASN A 68 -9.88 2.59 -0.33
N PRO A 69 -9.27 2.11 -1.43
CA PRO A 69 -9.34 0.70 -1.81
C PRO A 69 -8.65 -0.22 -0.79
N PHE A 70 -7.90 0.33 0.17
CA PHE A 70 -7.15 -0.41 1.19
C PHE A 70 -7.45 0.12 2.60
N THR A 71 -8.52 -0.38 3.22
CA THR A 71 -8.80 -0.12 4.65
C THR A 71 -8.02 -1.04 5.59
N GLY A 72 -7.17 -1.92 5.05
CA GLY A 72 -6.38 -2.88 5.80
C GLY A 72 -5.40 -2.18 6.74
N GLU A 73 -5.69 -2.21 8.04
CA GLU A 73 -4.82 -1.66 9.09
C GLU A 73 -3.38 -2.17 8.97
N HIS A 74 -3.17 -3.38 8.45
CA HIS A 74 -1.84 -3.96 8.24
C HIS A 74 -1.02 -3.24 7.17
N LEU A 75 -1.61 -2.81 6.05
CA LEU A 75 -0.88 -2.07 5.01
C LEU A 75 -0.52 -0.68 5.51
N VAL A 76 -1.47 0.02 6.12
CA VAL A 76 -1.26 1.34 6.72
C VAL A 76 -0.16 1.26 7.78
N TYR A 77 -0.24 0.25 8.65
CA TYR A 77 0.77 0.00 9.68
C TYR A 77 2.15 -0.33 9.09
N ALA A 78 2.23 -1.18 8.06
CA ALA A 78 3.51 -1.54 7.46
C ALA A 78 4.19 -0.34 6.78
N LEU A 79 3.39 0.50 6.11
CA LEU A 79 3.85 1.68 5.37
C LEU A 79 4.31 2.83 6.29
N SER A 80 3.70 2.99 7.47
CA SER A 80 4.02 4.08 8.41
C SER A 80 5.28 3.85 9.25
N ARG A 81 6.00 2.74 9.06
CA ARG A 81 7.14 2.33 9.91
C ARG A 81 8.49 2.59 9.24
N LEU A 82 9.46 3.07 10.02
CA LEU A 82 10.88 3.18 9.61
C LEU A 82 11.62 1.83 9.77
N PRO A 83 12.63 1.53 8.92
CA PRO A 83 13.11 2.30 7.77
C PRO A 83 12.21 2.14 6.53
N HIS A 84 12.22 3.14 5.63
CA HIS A 84 11.44 3.17 4.39
C HIS A 84 12.25 2.57 3.22
N THR A 85 12.67 1.31 3.34
CA THR A 85 13.23 0.54 2.22
C THR A 85 12.29 -0.60 1.84
N PHE A 86 12.35 -1.06 0.59
CA PHE A 86 11.50 -2.17 0.14
C PHE A 86 11.76 -3.48 0.89
N GLY A 87 13.02 -3.75 1.30
CA GLY A 87 13.35 -4.91 2.12
C GLY A 87 12.63 -4.90 3.48
N ALA A 88 12.71 -3.77 4.20
CA ALA A 88 12.05 -3.62 5.49
C ALA A 88 10.52 -3.62 5.38
N LEU A 89 9.96 -3.14 4.27
CA LEU A 89 8.53 -3.22 4.00
C LEU A 89 8.10 -4.67 3.75
N SER A 90 8.86 -5.42 2.95
CA SER A 90 8.61 -6.85 2.67
C SER A 90 8.60 -7.69 3.95
N GLU A 91 9.53 -7.44 4.87
CA GLU A 91 9.56 -8.09 6.19
C GLU A 91 8.28 -7.83 7.00
N ARG A 92 7.76 -6.59 6.99
CA ARG A 92 6.52 -6.28 7.73
C ARG A 92 5.29 -6.93 7.11
N LEU A 93 5.22 -7.01 5.78
CA LEU A 93 4.09 -7.60 5.07
C LEU A 93 4.06 -9.12 5.16
N SER A 94 5.21 -9.77 5.38
CA SER A 94 5.34 -11.22 5.51
C SER A 94 5.08 -11.75 6.93
N VAL A 95 5.19 -10.91 7.95
CA VAL A 95 4.87 -11.29 9.34
C VAL A 95 3.35 -11.23 9.55
N PRO A 96 2.70 -12.31 10.05
CA PRO A 96 1.31 -12.25 10.45
C PRO A 96 1.11 -11.13 11.48
N GLN A 97 0.37 -10.09 11.11
CA GLN A 97 0.11 -8.98 12.01
C GLN A 97 -0.80 -9.48 13.15
N VAL A 98 -0.31 -9.36 14.38
CA VAL A 98 -1.10 -9.67 15.58
C VAL A 98 -2.20 -8.61 15.64
N ARG A 99 -3.47 -9.05 15.48
CA ARG A 99 -4.63 -8.21 15.79
C ARG A 99 -4.55 -7.85 17.27
N ALA A 100 -4.26 -6.59 17.58
CA ALA A 100 -4.37 -6.04 18.93
C ALA A 100 -5.83 -5.70 19.25
#